data_AF-A0AAD6IBJ3-F1
#
_entry.id   AF-A0AAD6IBJ3-F1
#
_cell.length_a   1.000
_cell.length_b   1.000
_cell.length_c   1.000
_cell.angle_alpha   90.00
_cell.angle_beta   90.00
_cell.angle_gamma   90.00
#
_symmetry.space_group_name_H-M   'P 1'
#
loop_
_entity.id
_entity.type
_entity.pdbx_description
1 polymer ?
#
loop_
_entity_poly.entity_id
_entity_poly.type
_entity_poly.pdbx_seq_one_letter_code
_entity_poly.pdbx_strand_id
1 'polypeptide(L)'
;MRMLSEQFDARSNFFLVNLRQGASRLGRGAQQGIFITCCNIAAIFQYGDENGAFATDFAGDPSTSTADAYVNAKQWASTTAPIDLNRYPYTDFSSQFAFLASSLAFHTLIVILGQASESTMHPAVHASLKFLWCLSLHPAAIQRLEPLVPWLILANYLNTLLQPNIDITKIEAESFPHIDGTPTKQLPEDLLIRGHIWSRLYYPAKFFDQMGVDIDRPLIEEPWTMLPRRHRCLWLGVRIATVCLT
;
A
#
# COMPACT_ATOMS: atom_id res chain seq x y z
N MET A 1 -3.75 -21.29 -21.94
CA MET A 1 -3.80 -20.70 -20.59
C MET A 1 -2.93 -21.42 -19.57
N ARG A 2 -3.04 -22.75 -19.41
CA ARG A 2 -2.24 -23.55 -18.45
C ARG A 2 -0.71 -23.32 -18.54
N MET A 3 -0.14 -23.34 -19.75
CA MET A 3 1.28 -23.08 -19.99
C MET A 3 1.72 -21.64 -19.64
N LEU A 4 0.84 -20.65 -19.79
CA LEU A 4 1.09 -19.25 -19.39
C LEU A 4 1.07 -19.10 -17.86
N SER A 5 0.17 -19.80 -17.18
CA SER A 5 0.11 -19.86 -15.71
C SER A 5 1.37 -20.52 -15.13
N GLU A 6 1.77 -21.68 -15.66
CA GLU A 6 2.97 -22.40 -15.18
C GLU A 6 4.26 -21.58 -15.38
N GLN A 7 4.37 -20.85 -16.50
CA GLN A 7 5.49 -19.93 -16.73
C GLN A 7 5.45 -18.72 -15.79
N PHE A 8 4.27 -18.17 -15.52
CA PHE A 8 4.09 -17.09 -14.56
C PHE A 8 4.50 -17.53 -13.15
N ASP A 9 4.06 -18.71 -12.71
CA ASP A 9 4.38 -19.26 -11.40
C ASP A 9 5.89 -19.48 -11.24
N ALA A 10 6.53 -20.07 -12.25
CA ALA A 10 7.98 -20.30 -12.26
C ALA A 10 8.76 -18.97 -12.16
N ARG A 11 8.37 -17.96 -12.95
CA ARG A 11 9.03 -16.64 -12.94
C ARG A 11 8.78 -15.87 -11.65
N SER A 12 7.56 -15.93 -11.12
CA SER A 12 7.19 -15.30 -9.85
C SER A 12 7.98 -15.90 -8.69
N ASN A 13 8.08 -17.22 -8.63
CA ASN A 13 8.90 -17.91 -7.63
C ASN A 13 10.38 -17.55 -7.75
N PHE A 14 10.91 -17.54 -8.98
CA PHE A 14 12.29 -17.12 -9.22
C PHE A 14 12.54 -15.68 -8.73
N PHE A 15 11.64 -14.75 -9.07
CA PHE A 15 11.72 -13.37 -8.60
C PHE A 15 11.68 -13.27 -7.07
N LEU A 16 10.72 -13.92 -6.40
CA LEU A 16 10.56 -13.84 -4.94
C LEU A 16 11.76 -14.42 -4.19
N VAL A 17 12.33 -15.52 -4.69
CA VAL A 17 13.55 -16.13 -4.12
C VAL A 17 14.74 -15.17 -4.25
N ASN A 18 14.94 -14.58 -5.43
CA ASN A 18 16.02 -13.64 -5.67
C ASN A 18 15.84 -12.34 -4.86
N LEU A 19 14.61 -11.84 -4.75
CA LEU A 19 14.31 -10.69 -3.92
C LEU A 19 14.65 -10.97 -2.47
N ARG A 20 14.27 -12.13 -1.93
CA ARG A 20 14.62 -12.51 -0.54
C ARG A 20 16.13 -12.58 -0.31
N GLN A 21 16.87 -13.16 -1.26
CA GLN A 21 18.34 -13.29 -1.14
C GLN A 21 19.07 -11.96 -1.36
N GLY A 22 18.54 -11.10 -2.23
CA GLY A 22 19.10 -9.81 -2.60
C GLY A 22 18.68 -8.67 -1.68
N ALA A 23 17.58 -8.80 -0.94
CA ALA A 23 17.02 -7.72 -0.13
C ALA A 23 18.00 -7.19 0.92
N SER A 24 18.75 -8.08 1.58
CA SER A 24 19.81 -7.71 2.52
C SER A 24 21.00 -7.02 1.87
N ARG A 25 21.18 -7.20 0.54
CA ARG A 25 22.26 -6.60 -0.27
C ARG A 25 21.87 -5.28 -0.92
N LEU A 26 20.60 -4.86 -0.84
CA LEU A 26 20.13 -3.60 -1.42
C LEU A 26 20.75 -2.35 -0.74
N GLY A 27 21.46 -2.54 0.36
CA GLY A 27 22.25 -1.49 1.01
C GLY A 27 21.38 -0.29 1.40
N ARG A 28 21.99 0.88 1.61
CA ARG A 28 21.29 2.11 2.01
C ARG A 28 20.50 2.80 0.87
N GLY A 29 20.36 2.15 -0.29
CA GLY A 29 19.58 2.65 -1.41
C GLY A 29 18.08 2.50 -1.17
N ALA A 30 17.53 3.15 -0.14
CA ALA A 30 16.19 2.93 0.43
C ALA A 30 14.99 3.06 -0.54
N GLN A 31 15.23 3.32 -1.84
CA GLN A 31 14.20 3.49 -2.85
C GLN A 31 13.93 2.26 -3.74
N GLN A 32 14.76 1.20 -3.76
CA GLN A 32 14.42 0.07 -4.66
C GLN A 32 13.15 -0.66 -4.25
N GLY A 33 12.92 -0.82 -2.94
CA GLY A 33 11.70 -1.44 -2.43
C GLY A 33 10.45 -0.67 -2.87
N ILE A 34 10.47 0.66 -2.86
CA ILE A 34 9.32 1.47 -3.30
C ILE A 34 9.08 1.34 -4.81
N PHE A 35 10.13 1.29 -5.64
CA PHE A 35 9.94 1.05 -7.08
C PHE A 35 9.30 -0.31 -7.36
N ILE A 36 9.76 -1.37 -6.69
CA ILE A 36 9.16 -2.71 -6.80
C ILE A 36 7.69 -2.67 -6.38
N THR A 37 7.38 -2.06 -5.23
CA THR A 37 6.01 -1.91 -4.74
C THR A 37 5.15 -1.14 -5.74
N CYS A 38 5.65 -0.03 -6.30
CA CYS A 38 4.91 0.77 -7.27
C CYS A 38 4.62 0.00 -8.56
N CYS A 39 5.59 -0.74 -9.10
CA CYS A 39 5.41 -1.58 -10.29
C CYS A 39 4.38 -2.69 -10.03
N ASN A 40 4.45 -3.34 -8.88
CA ASN A 40 3.51 -4.38 -8.51
C ASN A 40 2.08 -3.84 -8.37
N ILE A 41 1.90 -2.68 -7.73
CA ILE A 41 0.59 -2.04 -7.65
C ILE A 41 0.12 -1.61 -9.05
N ALA A 42 0.98 -1.01 -9.86
CA ALA A 42 0.63 -0.64 -11.24
C ALA A 42 0.16 -1.85 -12.05
N ALA A 43 0.77 -3.03 -11.86
CA ALA A 43 0.34 -4.27 -12.50
C ALA A 43 -1.07 -4.72 -12.07
N ILE A 44 -1.49 -4.49 -10.81
CA ILE A 44 -2.88 -4.74 -10.36
C ILE A 44 -3.86 -3.90 -11.18
N PHE A 45 -3.50 -2.66 -11.48
CA PHE A 45 -4.24 -1.75 -12.35
C PHE A 45 -3.94 -1.95 -13.84
N GLN A 46 -3.25 -3.03 -14.22
CA GLN A 46 -2.86 -3.32 -15.60
C GLN A 46 -2.17 -2.13 -16.29
N TYR A 47 -1.35 -1.42 -15.53
CA TYR A 47 -0.62 -0.22 -15.95
C TYR A 47 -1.51 0.92 -16.48
N GLY A 48 -2.75 1.00 -16.01
CA GLY A 48 -3.69 2.07 -16.36
C GLY A 48 -4.56 1.75 -17.58
N ASP A 49 -4.71 0.47 -17.95
CA ASP A 49 -5.69 0.05 -18.94
C ASP A 49 -7.11 0.46 -18.49
N GLU A 50 -7.80 1.23 -19.32
CA GLU A 50 -9.17 1.72 -19.06
C GLU A 50 -10.18 0.58 -18.93
N ASN A 51 -9.90 -0.57 -19.57
CA ASN A 51 -10.69 -1.81 -19.46
C ASN A 51 -10.16 -2.76 -18.38
N GLY A 52 -9.25 -2.26 -17.54
CA GLY A 52 -8.66 -3.04 -16.47
C GLY A 52 -9.68 -3.40 -15.39
N ALA A 53 -9.50 -4.56 -14.76
CA ALA A 53 -10.44 -5.12 -13.79
C ALA A 53 -10.68 -4.21 -12.56
N PHE A 54 -9.74 -3.30 -12.26
CA PHE A 54 -9.84 -2.32 -11.17
C PHE A 54 -10.02 -0.87 -11.65
N ALA A 55 -10.04 -0.63 -12.97
CA ALA A 55 -10.11 0.73 -13.52
C ALA A 55 -11.39 1.44 -13.07
N THR A 56 -12.53 0.75 -13.14
CA THR A 56 -13.83 1.31 -12.78
C THR A 56 -14.00 1.52 -11.29
N ASP A 57 -13.42 0.68 -10.43
CA ASP A 57 -13.57 0.83 -8.98
C ASP A 57 -12.88 2.09 -8.45
N PHE A 58 -11.85 2.58 -9.15
CA PHE A 58 -11.10 3.78 -8.81
C PHE A 58 -11.42 4.99 -9.70
N ALA A 59 -12.30 4.83 -10.69
CA ALA A 59 -12.77 5.91 -11.57
C ALA A 59 -13.84 6.82 -10.92
N GLY A 60 -14.12 6.64 -9.62
CA GLY A 60 -15.14 7.39 -8.89
C GLY A 60 -14.90 8.91 -8.85
N ASP A 61 -15.96 9.64 -8.50
CA ASP A 61 -16.03 11.10 -8.54
C ASP A 61 -14.76 11.75 -7.94
N PRO A 62 -14.00 12.54 -8.72
CA PRO A 62 -12.79 13.21 -8.26
C PRO A 62 -13.00 14.19 -7.11
N SER A 63 -14.24 14.63 -6.87
CA SER A 63 -14.61 15.49 -5.74
C SER A 63 -14.83 14.72 -4.43
N THR A 64 -14.88 13.38 -4.47
CA THR A 64 -15.08 12.56 -3.26
C THR A 64 -13.97 12.82 -2.26
N SER A 65 -14.36 13.31 -1.07
CA SER A 65 -13.42 13.52 0.02
C SER A 65 -13.03 12.19 0.68
N THR A 66 -11.83 12.13 1.27
CA THR A 66 -11.42 10.97 2.08
C THR A 66 -12.39 10.68 3.22
N ALA A 67 -13.00 11.72 3.81
CA ALA A 67 -13.95 11.57 4.90
C ALA A 67 -15.24 10.86 4.44
N ASP A 68 -15.78 11.26 3.29
CA ASP A 68 -16.99 10.64 2.72
C ASP A 68 -16.72 9.19 2.32
N ALA A 69 -15.59 8.93 1.65
CA ALA A 69 -15.17 7.58 1.30
C ALA A 69 -15.01 6.69 2.54
N TYR A 70 -14.45 7.24 3.62
CA TYR A 70 -14.29 6.54 4.89
C TYR A 70 -15.62 6.18 5.55
N VAL A 71 -16.57 7.12 5.61
CA VAL A 71 -17.91 6.85 6.17
C VAL A 71 -18.62 5.75 5.37
N ASN A 72 -18.57 5.83 4.04
CA ASN A 72 -19.15 4.82 3.15
C ASN A 72 -18.51 3.43 3.37
N ALA A 73 -17.18 3.36 3.43
CA ALA A 73 -16.46 2.11 3.67
C ALA A 73 -16.80 1.49 5.04
N LYS A 74 -16.90 2.32 6.09
CA LYS A 74 -17.26 1.86 7.44
C LYS A 74 -18.70 1.33 7.51
N GLN A 75 -19.63 1.99 6.83
CA GLN A 75 -21.02 1.53 6.72
C GLN A 75 -21.12 0.21 5.95
N TRP A 76 -20.38 0.09 4.84
CA TRP A 76 -20.28 -1.16 4.08
C TRP A 76 -19.72 -2.29 4.94
N ALA A 77 -18.61 -2.06 5.64
CA ALA A 77 -18.01 -3.06 6.53
C ALA A 77 -19.02 -3.54 7.58
N SER A 78 -19.80 -2.64 8.18
CA SER A 78 -20.78 -2.99 9.22
C SER A 78 -21.98 -3.82 8.72
N THR A 79 -22.23 -3.86 7.40
CA THR A 79 -23.40 -4.50 6.80
C THR A 79 -23.06 -5.72 5.93
N THR A 80 -21.78 -5.99 5.73
CA THR A 80 -21.32 -7.02 4.80
C THR A 80 -21.30 -8.40 5.45
N ALA A 81 -21.91 -9.38 4.76
CA ALA A 81 -21.84 -10.79 5.10
C ALA A 81 -20.43 -11.36 4.80
N PRO A 82 -20.05 -12.55 5.31
CA PRO A 82 -18.74 -13.14 5.04
C PRO A 82 -18.38 -13.13 3.55
N ILE A 83 -17.09 -12.93 3.24
CA ILE A 83 -16.58 -12.85 1.88
C ILE A 83 -16.95 -14.15 1.12
N ASP A 84 -17.86 -14.03 0.15
CA ASP A 84 -18.14 -15.12 -0.79
C ASP A 84 -17.12 -15.08 -1.93
N LEU A 85 -16.13 -15.98 -1.86
CA LEU A 85 -15.08 -16.12 -2.88
C LEU A 85 -15.64 -16.48 -4.27
N ASN A 86 -16.86 -17.03 -4.36
CA ASN A 86 -17.49 -17.34 -5.64
C ASN A 86 -18.14 -16.12 -6.30
N ARG A 87 -18.27 -15.00 -5.58
CA ARG A 87 -18.91 -13.77 -6.07
C ARG A 87 -18.11 -13.07 -7.18
N TYR A 88 -16.80 -13.32 -7.24
CA TYR A 88 -15.90 -12.74 -8.24
C TYR A 88 -15.18 -13.82 -9.04
N PRO A 89 -15.89 -14.51 -9.94
CA PRO A 89 -15.27 -15.56 -10.73
C PRO A 89 -14.32 -14.90 -11.75
N TYR A 90 -13.01 -15.19 -11.61
CA TYR A 90 -11.94 -14.74 -12.50
C TYR A 90 -12.03 -15.40 -13.89
N THR A 91 -13.09 -15.05 -14.62
CA THR A 91 -13.52 -15.77 -15.83
C THR A 91 -12.97 -15.14 -17.10
N ASP A 92 -12.83 -13.82 -17.13
CA ASP A 92 -12.20 -13.08 -18.21
C ASP A 92 -10.69 -12.92 -17.99
N PHE A 93 -9.96 -12.56 -19.04
CA PHE A 93 -8.52 -12.39 -18.98
C PHE A 93 -8.09 -11.23 -18.07
N SER A 94 -8.83 -10.12 -18.06
CA SER A 94 -8.50 -8.92 -17.28
C SER A 94 -8.51 -9.24 -15.79
N SER A 95 -9.57 -9.90 -15.32
CA SER A 95 -9.70 -10.32 -13.93
C SER A 95 -8.64 -11.36 -13.54
N GLN A 96 -8.30 -12.31 -14.42
CA GLN A 96 -7.21 -13.26 -14.17
C GLN A 96 -5.84 -12.58 -14.06
N PHE A 97 -5.53 -11.62 -14.96
CA PHE A 97 -4.29 -10.86 -14.87
C PHE A 97 -4.20 -10.06 -13.58
N ALA A 98 -5.30 -9.39 -13.20
CA ALA A 98 -5.35 -8.62 -11.98
C ALA A 98 -5.20 -9.51 -10.73
N PHE A 99 -5.75 -10.72 -10.74
CA PHE A 99 -5.52 -11.71 -9.68
C PHE A 99 -4.06 -12.13 -9.57
N LEU A 100 -3.42 -12.50 -10.68
CA LEU A 100 -2.01 -12.89 -10.71
C LEU A 100 -1.10 -11.75 -10.26
N ALA A 101 -1.35 -10.54 -10.73
CA ALA A 101 -0.62 -9.33 -10.32
C ALA A 101 -0.79 -9.06 -8.81
N SER A 102 -2.02 -9.19 -8.29
CA SER A 102 -2.31 -9.01 -6.86
C SER A 102 -1.62 -10.06 -6.01
N SER A 103 -1.67 -11.33 -6.43
CA SER A 103 -0.97 -12.43 -5.76
C SER A 103 0.54 -12.14 -5.70
N LEU A 104 1.16 -11.78 -6.82
CA LEU A 104 2.58 -11.43 -6.84
C LEU A 104 2.89 -10.20 -5.96
N ALA A 105 2.04 -9.18 -5.99
CA ALA A 105 2.20 -7.97 -5.19
C ALA A 105 2.20 -8.28 -3.68
N PHE A 106 1.24 -9.09 -3.21
CA PHE A 106 1.15 -9.46 -1.81
C PHE A 106 2.22 -10.46 -1.36
N HIS A 107 2.61 -11.42 -2.21
CA HIS A 107 3.78 -12.27 -1.91
C HIS A 107 5.08 -11.46 -1.86
N THR A 108 5.21 -10.43 -2.71
CA THR A 108 6.34 -9.49 -2.65
C THR A 108 6.32 -8.72 -1.33
N LEU A 109 5.15 -8.23 -0.90
CA LEU A 109 4.99 -7.56 0.39
C LEU A 109 5.39 -8.48 1.55
N ILE A 110 5.05 -9.77 1.52
CA ILE A 110 5.51 -10.74 2.53
C ILE A 110 7.04 -10.78 2.61
N VAL A 111 7.72 -10.83 1.46
CA VAL A 111 9.19 -10.83 1.41
C VAL A 111 9.74 -9.52 1.97
N ILE A 112 9.17 -8.38 1.58
CA ILE A 112 9.58 -7.04 2.06
C ILE A 112 9.39 -6.94 3.59
N LEU A 113 8.24 -7.35 4.12
CA LEU A 113 7.96 -7.34 5.57
C LEU A 113 8.94 -8.21 6.35
N GLY A 114 9.30 -9.38 5.83
CA GLY A 114 10.30 -10.26 6.43
C GLY A 114 11.73 -9.70 6.42
N GLN A 115 11.99 -8.57 5.76
CA GLN A 115 13.29 -7.90 5.71
C GLN A 115 13.24 -6.49 6.31
N ALA A 116 12.06 -6.00 6.69
CA ALA A 116 11.86 -4.61 7.08
C ALA A 116 12.41 -4.25 8.46
N SER A 117 12.96 -5.22 9.22
CA SER A 117 13.78 -4.94 10.39
C SER A 117 15.06 -4.15 10.06
N GLU A 118 15.55 -4.21 8.82
CA GLU A 118 16.83 -3.63 8.37
C GLU A 118 16.74 -2.17 7.87
N SER A 119 15.68 -1.46 8.23
CA SER A 119 15.37 -0.06 7.88
C SER A 119 15.06 0.28 6.41
N THR A 120 15.72 -0.36 5.44
CA THR A 120 15.69 0.04 4.02
C THR A 120 14.35 -0.23 3.32
N MET A 121 13.51 -1.06 3.91
CA MET A 121 12.22 -1.49 3.35
C MET A 121 11.02 -0.76 3.96
N HIS A 122 11.21 0.07 4.99
CA HIS A 122 10.09 0.82 5.58
C HIS A 122 9.35 1.70 4.56
N PRO A 123 10.02 2.41 3.62
CA PRO A 123 9.31 3.18 2.60
C PRO A 123 8.39 2.32 1.72
N ALA A 124 8.84 1.10 1.38
CA ALA A 124 8.08 0.15 0.59
C ALA A 124 6.85 -0.37 1.35
N VAL A 125 7.03 -0.74 2.63
CA VAL A 125 5.91 -1.16 3.49
C VAL A 125 4.92 -0.01 3.69
N HIS A 126 5.41 1.21 3.91
CA HIS A 126 4.56 2.38 4.04
C HIS A 126 3.71 2.60 2.78
N ALA A 127 4.29 2.51 1.59
CA ALA A 127 3.52 2.61 0.35
C ALA A 127 2.50 1.48 0.17
N SER A 128 2.83 0.25 0.55
CA SER A 128 1.86 -0.86 0.55
C SER A 128 0.70 -0.61 1.51
N LEU A 129 0.95 -0.06 2.71
CA LEU A 129 -0.11 0.32 3.65
C LEU A 129 -0.99 1.45 3.11
N LYS A 130 -0.42 2.45 2.42
CA LYS A 130 -1.20 3.51 1.75
C LYS A 130 -2.11 2.94 0.67
N PHE A 131 -1.59 1.99 -0.12
CA PHE A 131 -2.38 1.29 -1.12
C PHE A 131 -3.51 0.50 -0.46
N LEU A 132 -3.23 -0.28 0.58
CA LEU A 132 -4.25 -1.02 1.32
C LEU A 132 -5.32 -0.11 1.93
N TRP A 133 -4.94 1.04 2.46
CA TRP A 133 -5.90 2.04 2.93
C TRP A 133 -6.79 2.55 1.81
N CYS A 134 -6.22 2.96 0.68
CA CYS A 134 -7.02 3.42 -0.45
C CYS A 134 -7.90 2.30 -1.00
N LEU A 135 -7.40 1.07 -1.02
CA LEU A 135 -8.16 -0.11 -1.40
C LEU A 135 -9.34 -0.35 -0.45
N SER A 136 -9.13 -0.25 0.87
CA SER A 136 -10.20 -0.42 1.87
C SER A 136 -11.29 0.66 1.79
N LEU A 137 -10.98 1.81 1.20
CA LEU A 137 -11.96 2.86 0.90
C LEU A 137 -12.80 2.57 -0.36
N HIS A 138 -12.51 1.51 -1.10
CA HIS A 138 -13.27 1.07 -2.27
C HIS A 138 -13.82 -0.35 -2.04
N PRO A 139 -15.02 -0.49 -1.45
CA PRO A 139 -15.65 -1.78 -1.11
C PRO A 139 -15.57 -2.86 -2.19
N ALA A 140 -15.91 -2.49 -3.44
CA ALA A 140 -15.90 -3.43 -4.56
C ALA A 140 -14.50 -3.96 -4.88
N ALA A 141 -13.46 -3.17 -4.63
CA ALA A 141 -12.07 -3.55 -4.88
C ALA A 141 -11.49 -4.37 -3.70
N ILE A 142 -11.66 -3.91 -2.45
CA ILE A 142 -11.14 -4.63 -1.28
C ILE A 142 -11.75 -6.02 -1.16
N GLN A 143 -13.04 -6.20 -1.44
CA GLN A 143 -13.70 -7.51 -1.37
C GLN A 143 -13.03 -8.58 -2.25
N ARG A 144 -12.39 -8.17 -3.36
CA ARG A 144 -11.69 -9.09 -4.28
C ARG A 144 -10.30 -9.46 -3.80
N LEU A 145 -9.62 -8.53 -3.12
CA LEU A 145 -8.20 -8.64 -2.79
C LEU A 145 -7.93 -8.98 -1.33
N GLU A 146 -8.87 -8.71 -0.44
CA GLU A 146 -8.77 -8.95 1.01
C GLU A 146 -8.28 -10.37 1.38
N PRO A 147 -8.71 -11.46 0.72
CA PRO A 147 -8.20 -12.81 1.00
C PRO A 147 -6.70 -12.99 0.68
N LEU A 148 -6.12 -12.15 -0.18
CA LEU A 148 -4.71 -12.23 -0.58
C LEU A 148 -3.81 -11.37 0.33
N VAL A 149 -4.38 -10.45 1.11
CA VAL A 149 -3.60 -9.54 1.94
C VAL A 149 -2.98 -10.31 3.12
N PRO A 150 -1.67 -10.15 3.40
CA PRO A 150 -1.01 -10.87 4.47
C PRO A 150 -1.25 -10.21 5.84
N TRP A 151 -2.52 -10.14 6.28
CA TRP A 151 -2.96 -9.39 7.46
C TRP A 151 -2.17 -9.72 8.73
N LEU A 152 -1.95 -11.00 9.01
CA LEU A 152 -1.20 -11.44 10.20
C LEU A 152 0.25 -10.93 10.18
N ILE A 153 0.91 -11.00 9.03
CA ILE A 153 2.31 -10.57 8.87
C ILE A 153 2.40 -9.05 8.97
N LEU A 154 1.42 -8.32 8.41
CA LEU A 154 1.30 -6.88 8.54
C LEU A 154 1.10 -6.46 10.01
N ALA A 155 0.18 -7.10 10.72
CA ALA A 155 -0.07 -6.81 12.14
C ALA A 155 1.19 -7.06 12.99
N ASN A 156 1.88 -8.18 12.77
CA ASN A 156 3.14 -8.48 13.44
C ASN A 156 4.19 -7.40 13.18
N TYR A 157 4.35 -6.97 11.92
CA TYR A 157 5.26 -5.89 11.57
C TYR A 157 4.88 -4.56 12.24
N LEU A 158 3.60 -4.17 12.21
CA LEU A 158 3.12 -2.94 12.85
C LEU A 158 3.43 -2.93 14.35
N ASN A 159 3.26 -4.08 15.03
CA ASN A 159 3.61 -4.22 16.44
C ASN A 159 5.10 -3.97 16.71
N THR A 160 5.99 -4.27 15.76
CA THR A 160 7.43 -3.94 15.90
C THR A 160 7.74 -2.43 15.81
N LEU A 161 6.82 -1.64 15.24
CA LEU A 161 6.99 -0.19 15.11
C LEU A 161 6.61 0.58 16.39
N LEU A 162 5.90 -0.07 17.32
CA LEU A 162 5.56 0.51 18.62
C LEU A 162 6.83 0.66 19.46
N GLN A 163 7.27 1.89 19.64
CA GLN A 163 8.46 2.26 20.41
C GLN A 163 8.11 3.38 21.40
N PRO A 164 8.92 3.62 22.45
CA PRO A 164 8.63 4.62 23.48
C PRO A 164 8.47 6.06 22.95
N ASN A 165 9.02 6.37 21.77
CA ASN A 165 8.93 7.68 21.14
C ASN A 165 7.70 7.86 20.23
N ILE A 166 6.80 6.89 20.22
CA ILE A 166 5.55 6.94 19.46
C ILE A 166 4.49 7.67 20.29
N ASP A 167 3.88 8.68 19.69
CA ASP A 167 2.73 9.39 20.23
C ASP A 167 1.43 8.67 19.83
N ILE A 168 0.85 7.94 20.78
CA ILE A 168 -0.40 7.18 20.60
C ILE A 168 -1.57 8.11 20.23
N THR A 169 -1.59 9.34 20.74
CA THR A 169 -2.68 10.28 20.46
C THR A 169 -2.75 10.64 18.96
N LYS A 170 -1.58 10.71 18.30
CA LYS A 170 -1.50 10.94 16.84
C LYS A 170 -1.88 9.71 16.02
N ILE A 171 -1.76 8.50 16.59
CA ILE A 171 -2.16 7.24 15.94
C ILE A 171 -3.67 7.04 16.00
N GLU A 172 -4.28 7.37 17.13
CA GLU A 172 -5.73 7.23 17.34
C GLU A 172 -6.54 8.36 16.68
N ALA A 173 -5.90 9.50 16.40
CA ALA A 173 -6.54 10.64 15.75
C ALA A 173 -7.09 10.29 14.35
N GLU A 174 -8.25 10.85 14.00
CA GLU A 174 -8.80 10.69 12.65
C GLU A 174 -8.04 11.50 11.59
N SER A 175 -7.44 12.61 12.02
CA SER A 175 -6.66 13.50 11.17
C SER A 175 -5.33 12.86 10.77
N PHE A 176 -4.84 13.21 9.59
CA PHE A 176 -3.54 12.75 9.10
C PHE A 176 -2.40 13.12 10.08
N PRO A 177 -1.53 12.19 10.46
CA PRO A 177 -0.52 12.42 11.50
C PRO A 177 0.57 13.39 11.03
N HIS A 178 0.72 14.49 11.77
CA HIS A 178 1.80 15.46 11.62
C HIS A 178 2.80 15.33 12.77
N ILE A 179 4.09 15.19 12.47
CA ILE A 179 5.15 15.14 13.47
C ILE A 179 5.90 16.47 13.47
N ASP A 180 5.83 17.15 14.60
CA ASP A 180 6.46 18.45 14.81
C ASP A 180 7.99 18.33 14.75
N GLY A 181 8.66 19.38 14.29
CA GLY A 181 10.12 19.40 14.16
C GLY A 181 10.69 18.62 12.96
N THR A 182 9.83 18.12 12.06
CA THR A 182 10.27 17.54 10.79
C THR A 182 10.59 18.65 9.76
N PRO A 183 11.66 18.51 8.94
CA PRO A 183 12.01 19.52 7.94
C PRO A 183 10.92 19.74 6.89
N THR A 184 10.17 18.68 6.57
CA THR A 184 9.08 18.70 5.61
C THR A 184 8.00 17.71 5.99
N LYS A 185 6.78 17.96 5.50
CA LYS A 185 5.63 17.06 5.65
C LYS A 185 5.75 15.85 4.72
N GLN A 186 6.41 15.94 3.57
CA GLN A 186 6.44 14.83 2.60
C GLN A 186 7.62 13.91 2.88
N LEU A 187 7.36 12.60 2.91
CA LEU A 187 8.40 11.59 2.88
C LEU A 187 8.82 11.32 1.42
N PRO A 188 10.03 10.79 1.17
CA PRO A 188 10.49 10.52 -0.20
C PRO A 188 9.50 9.67 -1.02
N GLU A 189 8.92 8.64 -0.40
CA GLU A 189 7.91 7.80 -1.06
C GLU A 189 6.59 8.51 -1.35
N ASP A 190 6.27 9.61 -0.65
CA ASP A 190 5.08 10.41 -0.97
C ASP A 190 5.19 11.08 -2.33
N LEU A 191 6.40 11.49 -2.68
CA LEU A 191 6.69 12.15 -3.96
C LEU A 191 6.71 11.16 -5.11
N LEU A 192 7.07 9.91 -4.84
CA LEU A 192 7.12 8.84 -5.84
C LEU A 192 5.72 8.37 -6.23
N ILE A 193 4.81 8.23 -5.26
CA ILE A 193 3.46 7.72 -5.54
C ILE A 193 2.47 8.82 -5.93
N ARG A 194 2.84 10.10 -5.79
CA ARG A 194 2.00 11.23 -6.16
C ARG A 194 1.54 11.09 -7.61
N GLY A 195 0.22 11.13 -7.83
CA GLY A 195 -0.39 11.05 -9.15
C GLY A 195 -0.77 9.63 -9.58
N HIS A 196 -0.43 8.60 -8.80
CA HIS A 196 -0.99 7.27 -9.01
C HIS A 196 -2.49 7.27 -8.72
N ILE A 197 -3.30 6.65 -9.59
CA ILE A 197 -4.78 6.68 -9.52
C ILE A 197 -5.32 6.23 -8.14
N TRP A 198 -4.69 5.22 -7.55
CA TRP A 198 -5.08 4.68 -6.26
C TRP A 198 -4.71 5.57 -5.07
N SER A 199 -3.77 6.49 -5.20
CA SER A 199 -3.20 7.26 -4.07
C SER A 199 -4.06 8.46 -3.63
N ARG A 200 -5.09 8.81 -4.41
CA ARG A 200 -5.85 10.06 -4.29
C ARG A 200 -6.43 10.28 -2.90
N LEU A 201 -7.01 9.23 -2.30
CA LEU A 201 -7.72 9.32 -1.02
C LEU A 201 -6.80 9.25 0.21
N TYR A 202 -5.50 9.07 0.03
CA TYR A 202 -4.56 9.02 1.16
C TYR A 202 -4.14 10.41 1.65
N TYR A 203 -3.96 11.37 0.73
CA TYR A 203 -3.38 12.67 1.06
C TYR A 203 -4.43 13.69 1.49
N PRO A 204 -4.19 14.47 2.56
CA PRO A 204 -5.07 15.60 2.88
C PRO A 204 -4.98 16.69 1.80
N ALA A 205 -6.01 17.55 1.75
CA ALA A 205 -6.02 18.68 0.83
C ALA A 205 -4.76 19.55 1.00
N LYS A 206 -4.20 20.03 -0.12
CA LYS A 206 -3.01 20.89 -0.16
C LYS A 206 -1.74 20.25 0.41
N PHE A 207 -1.71 18.91 0.57
CA PHE A 207 -0.55 18.22 1.13
C PHE A 207 0.74 18.52 0.37
N PHE A 208 0.68 18.75 -0.96
CA PHE A 208 1.86 19.01 -1.79
C PHE A 208 2.08 20.48 -2.17
N ASP A 209 1.27 21.42 -1.68
CA ASP A 209 1.28 22.83 -2.12
C ASP A 209 2.52 23.61 -1.62
N GLN A 210 3.15 23.15 -0.54
CA GLN A 210 4.28 23.83 0.12
C GLN A 210 5.66 23.38 -0.38
N MET A 211 5.73 22.65 -1.50
CA MET A 211 7.01 22.16 -2.01
C MET A 211 7.76 23.24 -2.79
N GLY A 212 8.98 23.54 -2.34
CA GLY A 212 9.95 24.28 -3.16
C GLY A 212 10.28 23.51 -4.44
N VAL A 213 10.60 24.23 -5.51
CA VAL A 213 10.79 23.70 -6.88
C VAL A 213 11.99 22.75 -6.99
N ASP A 214 12.89 22.75 -6.01
CA ASP A 214 14.14 22.01 -6.05
C ASP A 214 14.14 20.90 -5.00
N ILE A 215 13.81 19.68 -5.43
CA ILE A 215 13.85 18.50 -4.57
C ILE A 215 14.90 17.59 -5.18
N ASP A 216 16.16 17.90 -4.89
CA ASP A 216 17.22 16.90 -4.98
C ASP A 216 16.78 15.73 -4.10
N ARG A 217 16.46 14.60 -4.75
CA ARG A 217 15.99 13.39 -4.08
C ARG A 217 17.21 12.66 -3.56
N PRO A 218 17.47 12.64 -2.24
CA PRO A 218 18.65 11.97 -1.73
C PRO A 218 18.56 10.48 -2.06
N LEU A 219 19.62 9.92 -2.64
CA LEU A 219 19.73 8.48 -2.89
C LEU A 219 19.76 7.67 -1.58
N ILE A 220 20.16 8.33 -0.49
CA ILE A 220 20.25 7.79 0.87
C ILE A 220 19.15 8.41 1.71
N GLU A 221 18.42 7.57 2.43
CA GLU A 221 17.37 8.01 3.33
C GLU A 221 17.89 8.79 4.54
N GLU A 222 17.26 9.93 4.81
CA GLU A 222 17.61 10.78 5.94
C GLU A 222 17.02 10.24 7.25
N PRO A 223 17.77 10.27 8.38
CA PRO A 223 17.32 9.67 9.64
C PRO A 223 15.99 10.21 10.19
N TRP A 224 15.65 11.47 9.91
CA TRP A 224 14.41 12.08 10.42
C TRP A 224 13.15 11.45 9.82
N THR A 225 13.24 10.83 8.65
CA THR A 225 12.09 10.22 7.94
C THR A 225 11.47 9.05 8.70
N MET A 226 12.25 8.42 9.58
CA MET A 226 11.86 7.20 10.29
C MET A 226 10.70 7.43 11.27
N LEU A 227 10.74 8.50 12.06
CA LEU A 227 9.72 8.74 13.08
C LEU A 227 8.34 9.05 12.46
N PRO A 228 8.22 9.97 11.47
CA PRO A 228 6.95 10.24 10.79
C PRO A 228 6.42 9.01 10.04
N ARG A 229 7.30 8.22 9.44
CA ARG A 229 6.90 6.99 8.75
C ARG A 229 6.30 5.97 9.70
N ARG A 230 6.92 5.73 10.86
CA ARG A 230 6.36 4.80 11.87
C ARG A 230 4.99 5.25 12.33
N HIS A 231 4.82 6.53 12.65
CA HIS A 231 3.52 7.09 13.03
C HIS A 231 2.48 6.89 11.92
N ARG A 232 2.82 7.15 10.66
CA ARG A 232 1.91 6.95 9.53
C ARG A 232 1.56 5.49 9.29
N CYS A 233 2.52 4.57 9.41
CA CYS A 233 2.25 3.13 9.28
C CYS A 233 1.30 2.65 10.39
N LEU A 234 1.53 3.05 11.64
CA LEU A 234 0.68 2.69 12.78
C LEU A 234 -0.71 3.30 12.64
N TRP A 235 -0.80 4.59 12.30
CA TRP A 235 -2.05 5.28 12.00
C TRP A 235 -2.84 4.55 10.90
N LEU A 236 -2.19 4.23 9.76
CA LEU A 236 -2.81 3.46 8.68
C LEU A 236 -3.33 2.09 9.17
N GLY A 237 -2.55 1.39 9.99
CA GLY A 237 -2.97 0.12 10.59
C GLY A 237 -4.27 0.25 11.39
N VAL A 238 -4.37 1.26 12.25
CA VAL A 238 -5.59 1.55 13.01
C VAL A 238 -6.74 1.89 12.07
N ARG A 239 -6.53 2.79 11.09
CA ARG A 239 -7.57 3.22 10.17
C ARG A 239 -8.13 2.06 9.34
N ILE A 240 -7.26 1.19 8.79
CA ILE A 240 -7.65 0.01 8.02
C ILE A 240 -8.48 -0.96 8.88
N ALA A 241 -8.05 -1.21 10.13
CA ALA A 241 -8.77 -2.10 11.05
C ALA A 241 -10.21 -1.62 11.36
N THR A 242 -10.54 -0.34 11.15
CA THR A 242 -11.90 0.16 11.33
C THR A 242 -12.84 -0.05 10.14
N VAL A 243 -12.32 -0.47 8.99
CA VAL A 243 -13.08 -0.60 7.72
C VAL A 243 -12.88 -1.94 7.01
N CYS A 244 -11.96 -2.79 7.46
CA CYS A 244 -11.85 -4.18 7.05
C CYS A 244 -12.34 -5.09 8.17
N LEU A 245 -13.23 -6.03 7.86
CA LEU A 245 -13.64 -7.07 8.78
C LEU A 245 -12.70 -8.26 8.59
N THR A 246 -11.79 -8.49 9.52
CA THR A 246 -11.10 -9.79 9.62
C THR A 246 -12.07 -10.91 9.93
#